data_AF-A0A1G0WX75-F1
#
_entry.id   AF-A0A1G0WX75-F1
#
_cell.length_a   1.000
_cell.length_b   1.000
_cell.length_c   1.000
_cell.angle_alpha   90.00
_cell.angle_beta   90.00
_cell.angle_gamma   90.00
#
_symmetry.space_group_name_H-M   'P 1'
#
loop_
_entity.id
_entity.type
_entity.pdbx_description
1 polymer ?
#
loop_
_entity_poly.entity_id
_entity_poly.type
_entity_poly.pdbx_seq_one_letter_code
_entity_poly.pdbx_strand_id
1 'polypeptide(L)'
;MDMSSLFDDYGRCLPQGTTSQVHAQIRRYYEIKQPELDYATVFSRIRSNFGKSTQLTIDLFAKKIKAIQTNLESSAATRNITQGIMVPFFIPRLSFTDIGETLETLFIPTVGKSYAQKFPDYQFVSHIVGSLKGLLTVAAGSRHDKLLQRLTQEDVVGIYFPCLLEYSVPATREIIANLPKEFLLSGGFDTVAAIIGSPDLLFNKEKYTPLLWFSGLEAEKHTIGYHFEAYGYNLTFNRKGHFGNVSEYWNSGLTVLSD
;
A
#
# COMPACT_ATOMS: atom_id res chain seq x y z
N MET A 1 18.60 4.57 -24.69
CA MET A 1 18.33 5.42 -23.51
C MET A 1 18.99 4.73 -22.35
N ASP A 2 19.79 5.45 -21.58
CA ASP A 2 20.46 4.91 -20.40
C ASP A 2 19.40 4.24 -19.51
N MET A 3 19.47 2.91 -19.34
CA MET A 3 18.52 2.18 -18.51
C MET A 3 18.92 2.34 -17.04
N SER A 4 18.98 3.58 -16.58
CA SER A 4 19.18 3.88 -15.17
C SER A 4 18.04 3.26 -14.38
N SER A 5 18.37 2.59 -13.27
CA SER A 5 17.38 2.06 -12.34
C SER A 5 16.40 3.17 -11.93
N LEU A 6 15.12 2.82 -11.78
CA LEU A 6 14.09 3.70 -11.21
C LEU A 6 14.03 3.58 -9.68
N PHE A 7 14.70 2.58 -9.12
CA PHE A 7 14.73 2.28 -7.69
C PHE A 7 16.17 2.16 -7.18
N ASP A 8 16.45 2.66 -5.98
CA ASP A 8 17.75 2.51 -5.35
C ASP A 8 18.01 1.06 -4.91
N ASP A 9 19.21 0.76 -4.42
CA ASP A 9 19.61 -0.61 -4.05
C ASP A 9 18.84 -1.20 -2.87
N TYR A 10 17.96 -0.41 -2.24
CA TYR A 10 17.07 -0.85 -1.16
C TYR A 10 15.59 -0.77 -1.58
N GLY A 11 15.32 -0.65 -2.88
CA GLY A 11 13.99 -0.62 -3.47
C GLY A 11 13.18 0.67 -3.24
N ARG A 12 13.79 1.76 -2.78
CA ARG A 12 13.11 3.07 -2.75
C ARG A 12 13.04 3.63 -4.16
N CYS A 13 11.88 4.16 -4.56
CA CYS A 13 11.73 4.86 -5.82
C CYS A 13 12.61 6.11 -5.85
N LEU A 14 13.38 6.29 -6.92
CA LEU A 14 14.21 7.47 -7.10
C LEU A 14 13.36 8.67 -7.52
N PRO A 15 13.63 9.88 -7.00
CA PRO A 15 12.81 11.07 -7.23
C PRO A 15 13.09 11.72 -8.59
N GLN A 16 13.02 10.94 -9.67
CA GLN A 16 13.30 11.42 -11.01
C GLN A 16 12.08 12.16 -11.59
N GLY A 17 12.29 13.41 -12.01
CA GLY A 17 11.26 14.20 -12.70
C GLY A 17 10.11 14.71 -11.82
N THR A 18 10.26 14.70 -10.50
CA THR A 18 9.34 15.39 -9.57
C THR A 18 9.80 16.82 -9.33
N THR A 19 8.83 17.74 -9.28
CA THR A 19 9.00 19.15 -8.91
C THR A 19 8.47 19.44 -7.52
N SER A 20 7.53 18.62 -7.03
CA SER A 20 7.02 18.66 -5.66
C SER A 20 8.04 18.17 -4.64
N GLN A 21 7.81 18.51 -3.36
CA GLN A 21 8.76 18.26 -2.26
C GLN A 21 9.05 16.77 -2.06
N VAL A 22 10.34 16.45 -2.00
CA VAL A 22 10.89 15.12 -1.73
C VAL A 22 12.30 15.29 -1.18
N HIS A 23 12.72 14.43 -0.25
CA HIS A 23 14.12 14.37 0.14
C HIS A 23 14.90 13.53 -0.86
N ALA A 24 15.84 14.15 -1.59
CA ALA A 24 16.67 13.43 -2.56
C ALA A 24 17.60 12.41 -1.89
N GLN A 25 18.17 12.78 -0.73
CA GLN A 25 18.98 11.92 0.13
C GLN A 25 18.21 11.62 1.41
N ILE A 26 18.18 10.35 1.80
CA ILE A 26 17.41 9.90 2.97
C ILE A 26 18.32 9.26 4.02
N ARG A 27 17.98 9.45 5.29
CA ARG A 27 18.74 8.90 6.42
C ARG A 27 18.29 7.51 6.85
N ARG A 28 17.10 7.07 6.39
CA ARG A 28 16.49 5.78 6.75
C ARG A 28 16.31 5.63 8.27
N TYR A 29 15.95 6.72 8.95
CA TYR A 29 15.67 6.69 10.39
C TYR A 29 14.38 5.89 10.69
N TYR A 30 13.38 6.03 9.82
CA TYR A 30 12.14 5.26 9.86
C TYR A 30 12.25 4.05 8.92
N GLU A 31 11.91 2.87 9.43
CA GLU A 31 12.13 1.61 8.71
C GLU A 31 10.98 0.65 8.90
N ILE A 32 10.52 0.10 7.77
CA ILE A 32 9.63 -1.06 7.74
C ILE A 32 10.52 -2.30 7.64
N LYS A 33 10.31 -3.27 8.54
CA LYS A 33 10.92 -4.59 8.40
C LYS A 33 10.08 -5.42 7.44
N GLN A 34 10.74 -6.18 6.56
CA GLN A 34 10.05 -7.10 5.65
C GLN A 34 9.22 -8.09 6.49
N PRO A 35 7.88 -8.09 6.36
CA PRO A 35 7.07 -9.13 7.00
C PRO A 35 7.47 -10.51 6.47
N GLU A 36 7.26 -11.54 7.28
CA GLU A 36 7.54 -12.92 6.88
C GLU A 36 6.79 -13.26 5.58
N LEU A 37 7.54 -13.63 4.53
CA LEU A 37 7.00 -13.98 3.22
C LEU A 37 6.53 -15.45 3.19
N ASP A 38 5.58 -15.78 4.06
CA ASP A 38 4.84 -17.03 4.00
C ASP A 38 3.49 -16.80 3.28
N TYR A 39 3.44 -17.20 2.01
CA TYR A 39 2.26 -17.05 1.17
C TYR A 39 1.04 -17.81 1.71
N ALA A 40 1.22 -18.95 2.39
CA ALA A 40 0.11 -19.69 2.96
C ALA A 40 -0.49 -18.93 4.15
N THR A 41 0.36 -18.37 5.01
CA THR A 41 -0.05 -17.55 6.14
C THR A 41 -0.73 -16.26 5.69
N VAL A 42 -0.14 -15.52 4.75
CA VAL A 42 -0.74 -14.30 4.16
C VAL A 42 -2.09 -14.62 3.55
N PHE A 43 -2.17 -15.68 2.74
CA PHE A 43 -3.40 -16.10 2.09
C PHE A 43 -4.49 -16.45 3.10
N SER A 44 -4.14 -17.22 4.14
CA SER A 44 -5.06 -17.65 5.19
C SER A 44 -5.64 -16.46 5.98
N ARG A 45 -4.81 -15.47 6.32
CA ARG A 45 -5.26 -14.25 7.01
C ARG A 45 -6.25 -13.45 6.16
N ILE A 46 -5.94 -13.24 4.89
CA ILE A 46 -6.83 -12.52 3.96
C ILE A 46 -8.15 -13.29 3.78
N ARG A 47 -8.08 -14.61 3.51
CA ARG A 47 -9.25 -15.46 3.28
C ARG A 47 -10.18 -15.54 4.51
N SER A 48 -9.62 -15.69 5.70
CA SER A 48 -10.39 -15.81 6.94
C SER A 48 -11.07 -14.51 7.36
N ASN A 49 -10.50 -13.36 6.97
CA ASN A 49 -10.97 -12.05 7.38
C ASN A 49 -11.94 -11.41 6.39
N PHE A 50 -11.71 -11.48 5.07
CA PHE A 50 -12.68 -10.97 4.08
C PHE A 50 -12.87 -11.81 2.83
N GLY A 51 -12.03 -12.83 2.60
CA GLY A 51 -12.04 -13.60 1.37
C GLY A 51 -12.76 -14.94 1.36
N LYS A 52 -13.81 -15.14 2.16
CA LYS A 52 -14.47 -16.45 2.28
C LYS A 52 -15.04 -17.00 0.96
N SER A 53 -15.43 -16.11 0.04
CA SER A 53 -16.01 -16.44 -1.27
C SER A 53 -14.99 -16.64 -2.39
N THR A 54 -13.70 -16.36 -2.15
CA THR A 54 -12.65 -16.47 -3.18
C THR A 54 -12.55 -17.90 -3.72
N GLN A 55 -12.31 -18.01 -5.02
CA GLN A 55 -11.96 -19.27 -5.68
C GLN A 55 -10.43 -19.42 -5.85
N LEU A 56 -9.67 -18.40 -5.45
CA LEU A 56 -8.22 -18.43 -5.48
C LEU A 56 -7.70 -19.56 -4.58
N THR A 57 -6.71 -20.31 -5.06
CA THR A 57 -5.97 -21.30 -4.25
C THR A 57 -4.66 -20.70 -3.78
N ILE A 58 -4.06 -21.27 -2.73
CA ILE A 58 -2.74 -20.85 -2.24
C ILE A 58 -1.68 -20.98 -3.34
N ASP A 59 -1.71 -22.06 -4.12
CA ASP A 59 -0.76 -22.29 -5.21
C ASP A 59 -0.92 -21.25 -6.33
N LEU A 60 -2.15 -20.90 -6.68
CA LEU A 60 -2.40 -19.88 -7.71
C LEU A 60 -2.01 -18.49 -7.22
N PHE A 61 -2.27 -18.17 -5.95
CA PHE A 61 -1.80 -16.95 -5.30
C PHE A 61 -0.26 -16.86 -5.35
N ALA A 62 0.45 -17.87 -4.87
CA ALA A 62 1.90 -17.93 -4.88
C ALA A 62 2.48 -17.81 -6.30
N LYS A 63 1.88 -18.50 -7.28
CA LYS A 63 2.28 -18.42 -8.69
C LYS A 63 2.14 -17.01 -9.24
N LYS A 64 1.02 -16.32 -8.95
CA LYS A 64 0.77 -14.95 -9.41
C LYS A 64 1.76 -13.94 -8.79
N ILE A 65 2.07 -14.08 -7.49
CA ILE A 65 3.09 -13.24 -6.83
C ILE A 65 4.47 -13.46 -7.46
N LYS A 66 4.87 -14.72 -7.68
CA LYS A 66 6.18 -15.03 -8.31
C LYS A 66 6.28 -14.51 -9.74
N ALA A 67 5.18 -14.51 -10.50
CA ALA A 67 5.15 -13.95 -11.85
C ALA A 67 5.42 -12.43 -11.83
N ILE A 68 4.79 -11.68 -10.90
CA ILE A 68 5.07 -10.26 -10.71
C ILE A 68 6.56 -10.03 -10.41
N GLN A 69 7.13 -10.77 -9.45
CA GLN A 69 8.54 -10.66 -9.08
C GLN A 69 9.46 -10.92 -10.27
N THR A 70 9.24 -12.01 -11.00
CA THR A 70 10.03 -12.38 -12.18
C THR A 70 9.99 -11.29 -13.25
N ASN A 71 8.81 -10.72 -13.50
CA ASN A 71 8.65 -9.64 -14.47
C ASN A 71 9.42 -8.39 -14.05
N LEU A 72 9.32 -7.99 -12.78
CA LEU A 72 10.05 -6.83 -12.25
C LEU A 72 11.57 -7.02 -12.29
N GLU A 73 12.05 -8.23 -11.98
CA GLU A 73 13.47 -8.59 -11.99
C GLU A 73 14.07 -8.68 -13.39
N SER A 74 13.24 -8.92 -14.41
CA SER A 74 13.68 -9.03 -15.80
C SER A 74 14.15 -7.71 -16.43
N SER A 75 13.83 -6.57 -15.81
CA SER A 75 14.15 -5.23 -16.31
C SER A 75 15.12 -4.50 -15.38
N ALA A 76 16.19 -3.95 -15.96
CA ALA A 76 17.18 -3.15 -15.22
C ALA A 76 16.55 -1.92 -14.54
N ALA A 77 15.48 -1.36 -15.12
CA ALA A 77 14.79 -0.20 -14.57
C ALA A 77 14.01 -0.53 -13.29
N THR A 78 13.49 -1.76 -13.14
CA THR A 78 12.54 -2.12 -12.08
C THR A 78 13.06 -3.12 -11.08
N ARG A 79 14.09 -3.92 -11.42
CA ARG A 79 14.58 -5.03 -10.59
C ARG A 79 14.88 -4.65 -9.15
N ASN A 80 15.33 -3.41 -8.93
CA ASN A 80 15.74 -2.95 -7.60
C ASN A 80 14.54 -2.80 -6.64
N ILE A 81 13.30 -2.66 -7.12
CA ILE A 81 12.12 -2.60 -6.23
C ILE A 81 11.96 -3.90 -5.42
N THR A 82 12.39 -5.05 -5.95
CA THR A 82 12.32 -6.35 -5.25
C THR A 82 13.40 -6.51 -4.17
N GLN A 83 14.36 -5.59 -4.10
CA GLN A 83 15.32 -5.49 -2.99
C GLN A 83 14.74 -4.73 -1.79
N GLY A 84 13.60 -4.05 -1.98
CA GLY A 84 12.87 -3.36 -0.93
C GLY A 84 11.80 -4.24 -0.28
N ILE A 85 10.87 -3.57 0.41
CA ILE A 85 9.76 -4.25 1.09
C ILE A 85 8.72 -4.69 0.06
N MET A 86 8.36 -5.96 0.10
CA MET A 86 7.33 -6.58 -0.72
C MET A 86 6.23 -7.14 0.17
N VAL A 87 4.99 -6.70 -0.03
CA VAL A 87 3.84 -7.18 0.75
C VAL A 87 2.80 -7.79 -0.20
N PRO A 88 2.83 -9.12 -0.38
CA PRO A 88 1.83 -9.84 -1.17
C PRO A 88 0.42 -9.65 -0.60
N PHE A 89 -0.57 -9.48 -1.48
CA PHE A 89 -1.96 -9.44 -1.09
C PHE A 89 -2.88 -9.99 -2.18
N PHE A 90 -4.10 -10.32 -1.81
CA PHE A 90 -5.20 -10.48 -2.76
C PHE A 90 -6.47 -9.83 -2.23
N ILE A 91 -7.36 -9.45 -3.14
CA ILE A 91 -8.67 -8.88 -2.86
C ILE A 91 -9.70 -9.68 -3.65
N PRO A 92 -10.55 -10.49 -2.99
CA PRO A 92 -11.65 -11.17 -3.65
C PRO A 92 -12.56 -10.20 -4.38
N ARG A 93 -13.12 -10.66 -5.49
CA ARG A 93 -14.08 -9.91 -6.30
C ARG A 93 -15.14 -9.28 -5.42
N LEU A 94 -15.29 -7.97 -5.55
CA LEU A 94 -16.18 -7.17 -4.72
C LEU A 94 -16.98 -6.20 -5.60
N SER A 95 -18.29 -6.19 -5.40
CA SER A 95 -19.14 -5.13 -5.91
C SER A 95 -19.18 -4.00 -4.88
N PHE A 96 -18.94 -2.78 -5.31
CA PHE A 96 -19.01 -1.59 -4.46
C PHE A 96 -19.43 -0.38 -5.30
N THR A 97 -20.02 0.62 -4.64
CA THR A 97 -20.48 1.86 -5.26
C THR A 97 -19.72 3.09 -4.77
N ASP A 98 -19.13 3.02 -3.58
CA ASP A 98 -18.42 4.13 -2.94
C ASP A 98 -17.17 3.59 -2.23
N ILE A 99 -16.02 4.21 -2.51
CA ILE A 99 -14.72 3.78 -1.98
C ILE A 99 -14.68 3.98 -0.45
N GLY A 100 -15.17 5.12 0.03
CA GLY A 100 -15.12 5.48 1.44
C GLY A 100 -16.04 4.61 2.29
N GLU A 101 -17.29 4.40 1.86
CA GLU A 101 -18.24 3.50 2.52
C GLU A 101 -17.69 2.07 2.59
N THR A 102 -17.07 1.59 1.51
CA THR A 102 -16.47 0.25 1.47
C THR A 102 -15.24 0.15 2.39
N LEU A 103 -14.41 1.19 2.43
CA LEU A 103 -13.30 1.25 3.38
C LEU A 103 -13.79 1.21 4.82
N GLU A 104 -14.77 2.05 5.15
CA GLU A 104 -15.33 2.21 6.50
C GLU A 104 -16.02 0.94 6.99
N THR A 105 -16.85 0.32 6.16
CA THR A 105 -17.72 -0.78 6.59
C THR A 105 -17.09 -2.16 6.47
N LEU A 106 -16.10 -2.33 5.58
CA LEU A 106 -15.47 -3.62 5.31
C LEU A 106 -13.97 -3.60 5.62
N PHE A 107 -13.17 -2.81 4.90
CA PHE A 107 -11.71 -2.95 4.93
C PHE A 107 -11.09 -2.54 6.28
N ILE A 108 -11.44 -1.36 6.82
CA ILE A 108 -10.87 -0.84 8.07
C ILE A 108 -11.21 -1.74 9.28
N PRO A 109 -12.47 -2.17 9.50
CA PRO A 109 -12.79 -3.13 10.55
C PRO A 109 -12.03 -4.45 10.40
N THR A 110 -11.80 -4.88 9.16
CA THR A 110 -11.06 -6.12 8.84
C THR A 110 -9.58 -6.00 9.21
N VAL A 111 -8.96 -4.82 9.06
CA VAL A 111 -7.61 -4.55 9.61
C VAL A 111 -7.60 -4.75 11.11
N GLY A 112 -8.56 -4.13 11.82
CA GLY A 112 -8.63 -4.25 13.27
C GLY A 112 -8.73 -5.70 13.75
N LYS A 113 -9.54 -6.50 13.05
CA LYS A 113 -9.67 -7.93 13.34
C LYS A 113 -8.36 -8.70 13.07
N SER A 114 -7.72 -8.50 11.92
CA SER A 114 -6.45 -9.18 11.59
C SER A 114 -5.33 -8.79 12.56
N TYR A 115 -5.26 -7.51 12.92
CA TYR A 115 -4.28 -6.99 13.87
C TYR A 115 -4.47 -7.61 15.26
N ALA A 116 -5.70 -7.59 15.81
CA ALA A 116 -5.99 -8.17 17.11
C ALA A 116 -5.74 -9.68 17.17
N GLN A 117 -5.94 -10.40 16.06
CA GLN A 117 -5.61 -11.83 15.97
C GLN A 117 -4.11 -12.11 16.05
N LYS A 118 -3.27 -11.25 15.45
CA LYS A 118 -1.81 -11.38 15.49
C LYS A 118 -1.22 -10.85 16.80
N PHE A 119 -1.84 -9.81 17.37
CA PHE A 119 -1.31 -9.00 18.45
C PHE A 119 -2.38 -8.77 19.55
N PRO A 120 -2.68 -9.79 20.38
CA PRO A 120 -3.75 -9.69 21.38
C PRO A 120 -3.48 -8.66 22.48
N ASP A 121 -2.21 -8.32 22.72
CA ASP A 121 -1.79 -7.33 23.72
C ASP A 121 -1.80 -5.88 23.20
N TYR A 122 -2.07 -5.70 21.90
CA TYR A 122 -2.04 -4.39 21.24
C TYR A 122 -3.37 -4.10 20.54
N GLN A 123 -3.58 -2.84 20.22
CA GLN A 123 -4.87 -2.37 19.71
C GLN A 123 -4.75 -1.80 18.31
N PHE A 124 -5.83 -1.97 17.55
CA PHE A 124 -6.10 -1.16 16.38
C PHE A 124 -7.10 -0.06 16.76
N VAL A 125 -6.80 1.19 16.38
CA VAL A 125 -7.68 2.34 16.63
C VAL A 125 -7.90 3.10 15.32
N SER A 126 -9.16 3.40 15.01
CA SER A 126 -9.49 4.40 13.98
C SER A 126 -9.87 5.72 14.65
N HIS A 127 -9.21 6.81 14.27
CA HIS A 127 -9.52 8.16 14.73
C HIS A 127 -10.44 8.93 13.77
N ILE A 128 -10.99 8.26 12.76
CA ILE A 128 -11.91 8.90 11.85
C ILE A 128 -13.24 9.16 12.57
N VAL A 129 -13.65 10.42 12.56
CA VAL A 129 -14.94 10.87 13.10
C VAL A 129 -15.88 11.15 11.95
N GLY A 130 -17.08 10.57 11.98
CA GLY A 130 -18.05 10.65 10.89
C GLY A 130 -17.79 9.61 9.80
N SER A 131 -18.61 9.66 8.75
CA SER A 131 -18.54 8.68 7.64
C SER A 131 -17.52 9.09 6.58
N LEU A 132 -16.90 8.09 5.95
CA LEU A 132 -16.05 8.24 4.77
C LEU A 132 -16.85 8.26 3.46
N LYS A 133 -18.13 7.92 3.50
CA LYS A 133 -19.00 7.85 2.31
C LYS A 133 -18.97 9.16 1.53
N GLY A 134 -18.67 9.07 0.23
CA GLY A 134 -18.58 10.21 -0.68
C GLY A 134 -17.37 11.11 -0.47
N LEU A 135 -16.44 10.79 0.44
CA LEU A 135 -15.28 11.62 0.75
C LEU A 135 -14.01 11.19 0.00
N LEU A 136 -14.02 10.03 -0.65
CA LEU A 136 -12.84 9.46 -1.31
C LEU A 136 -13.10 9.17 -2.78
N THR A 137 -12.21 9.67 -3.61
CA THR A 137 -12.18 9.40 -5.06
C THR A 137 -10.79 8.97 -5.50
N VAL A 138 -10.67 8.44 -6.72
CA VAL A 138 -9.35 8.11 -7.28
C VAL A 138 -8.62 9.41 -7.61
N ALA A 139 -7.39 9.56 -7.11
CA ALA A 139 -6.55 10.70 -7.46
C ALA A 139 -6.19 10.66 -8.95
N ALA A 140 -6.30 11.79 -9.64
CA ALA A 140 -5.97 11.87 -11.06
C ALA A 140 -4.54 11.41 -11.35
N GLY A 141 -4.37 10.57 -12.36
CA GLY A 141 -3.07 10.03 -12.76
C GLY A 141 -2.50 8.93 -11.86
N SER A 142 -3.15 8.58 -10.74
CA SER A 142 -2.68 7.56 -9.82
C SER A 142 -2.73 6.13 -10.38
N ARG A 143 -3.57 5.92 -11.40
CA ARG A 143 -3.89 4.61 -12.01
C ARG A 143 -4.58 3.64 -11.05
N HIS A 144 -5.00 4.09 -9.85
CA HIS A 144 -5.67 3.26 -8.86
C HIS A 144 -7.05 2.76 -9.33
N ASP A 145 -7.68 3.46 -10.28
CA ASP A 145 -8.90 3.03 -10.95
C ASP A 145 -8.77 1.65 -11.63
N LYS A 146 -7.57 1.26 -12.07
CA LYS A 146 -7.33 -0.07 -12.65
C LYS A 146 -7.57 -1.21 -11.65
N LEU A 147 -7.14 -1.04 -10.40
CA LEU A 147 -7.41 -2.00 -9.32
C LEU A 147 -8.92 -2.11 -9.12
N LEU A 148 -9.58 -0.97 -8.98
CA LEU A 148 -11.02 -0.86 -8.70
C LEU A 148 -11.86 -1.49 -9.81
N GLN A 149 -11.53 -1.25 -11.08
CA GLN A 149 -12.22 -1.84 -12.23
C GLN A 149 -12.08 -3.37 -12.23
N ARG A 150 -10.86 -3.90 -12.07
CA ARG A 150 -10.62 -5.36 -12.02
C ARG A 150 -11.35 -6.02 -10.87
N LEU A 151 -11.39 -5.37 -9.71
CA LEU A 151 -12.02 -5.90 -8.51
C LEU A 151 -13.53 -6.17 -8.69
N THR A 152 -14.21 -5.45 -9.59
CA THR A 152 -15.61 -5.72 -9.90
C THR A 152 -15.82 -6.99 -10.73
N GLN A 153 -14.77 -7.51 -11.37
CA GLN A 153 -14.83 -8.62 -12.32
C GLN A 153 -14.20 -9.91 -11.78
N GLU A 154 -13.14 -9.80 -10.99
CA GLU A 154 -12.32 -10.94 -10.56
C GLU A 154 -11.65 -10.74 -9.20
N ASP A 155 -11.11 -11.83 -8.66
CA ASP A 155 -10.19 -11.80 -7.52
C ASP A 155 -8.86 -11.20 -7.99
N VAL A 156 -8.42 -10.11 -7.37
CA VAL A 156 -7.20 -9.40 -7.74
C VAL A 156 -6.05 -9.84 -6.85
N VAL A 157 -4.91 -10.19 -7.43
CA VAL A 157 -3.66 -10.50 -6.70
C VAL A 157 -2.63 -9.42 -7.03
N GLY A 158 -1.84 -9.01 -6.04
CA GLY A 158 -0.80 -8.01 -6.23
C GLY A 158 0.28 -8.01 -5.16
N ILE A 159 1.27 -7.15 -5.37
CA ILE A 159 2.31 -6.83 -4.38
C ILE A 159 2.25 -5.33 -4.10
N TYR A 160 2.17 -4.98 -2.82
CA TYR A 160 2.29 -3.63 -2.30
C TYR A 160 3.74 -3.36 -1.89
N PHE A 161 4.29 -2.24 -2.34
CA PHE A 161 5.66 -1.80 -2.11
C PHE A 161 5.67 -0.42 -1.44
N PRO A 162 5.87 -0.30 -0.12
CA PRO A 162 5.99 0.99 0.57
C PRO A 162 7.35 1.65 0.27
N CYS A 163 7.52 2.11 -0.97
CA CYS A 163 8.79 2.49 -1.57
C CYS A 163 8.94 3.99 -1.86
N LEU A 164 7.95 4.81 -1.50
CA LEU A 164 7.95 6.26 -1.70
C LEU A 164 8.21 6.99 -0.38
N LEU A 165 9.28 6.58 0.31
CA LEU A 165 9.70 7.15 1.58
C LEU A 165 10.26 8.56 1.39
N GLU A 166 9.81 9.49 2.23
CA GLU A 166 10.16 10.91 2.26
C GLU A 166 9.71 11.68 1.00
N TYR A 167 8.51 11.36 0.53
CA TYR A 167 7.80 12.12 -0.52
C TYR A 167 6.61 12.86 0.07
N SER A 168 6.35 14.07 -0.43
CA SER A 168 5.03 14.71 -0.31
C SER A 168 3.99 13.94 -1.13
N VAL A 169 2.71 14.03 -0.78
CA VAL A 169 1.65 13.36 -1.55
C VAL A 169 1.62 13.84 -3.02
N PRO A 170 1.74 15.15 -3.33
CA PRO A 170 1.88 15.62 -4.72
C PRO A 170 3.08 15.00 -5.46
N ALA A 171 4.25 14.89 -4.82
CA ALA A 171 5.43 14.27 -5.44
C ALA A 171 5.20 12.79 -5.79
N THR A 172 4.48 12.05 -4.95
CA THR A 172 4.11 10.65 -5.25
C THR A 172 3.14 10.52 -6.40
N ARG A 173 2.36 11.55 -6.73
CA ARG A 173 1.47 11.54 -7.90
C ARG A 173 2.21 11.91 -9.18
N GLU A 174 3.15 12.84 -9.09
CA GLU A 174 4.04 13.21 -10.20
C GLU A 174 4.89 12.01 -10.66
N ILE A 175 5.45 11.25 -9.71
CA ILE A 175 6.35 10.13 -10.05
C ILE A 175 5.68 9.05 -10.89
N ILE A 176 4.37 8.83 -10.73
CA ILE A 176 3.62 7.80 -11.47
C ILE A 176 3.69 8.02 -12.97
N ALA A 177 3.71 9.29 -13.42
CA ALA A 177 3.82 9.61 -14.84
C ALA A 177 5.15 9.10 -15.45
N ASN A 178 6.20 9.00 -14.63
CA ASN A 178 7.54 8.58 -15.03
C ASN A 178 7.78 7.07 -14.82
N LEU A 179 6.85 6.36 -14.17
CA LEU A 179 6.96 4.93 -13.93
C LEU A 179 6.25 4.10 -15.03
N PRO A 180 6.76 2.88 -15.31
CA PRO A 180 6.09 1.90 -16.16
C PRO A 180 4.62 1.69 -15.83
N LYS A 181 3.81 1.32 -16.83
CA LYS A 181 2.33 1.33 -16.76
C LYS A 181 1.74 0.33 -15.75
N GLU A 182 2.53 -0.67 -15.36
CA GLU A 182 2.23 -1.70 -14.38
C GLU A 182 2.24 -1.18 -12.94
N PHE A 183 2.88 -0.04 -12.66
CA PHE A 183 2.86 0.59 -11.35
C PHE A 183 1.63 1.48 -11.20
N LEU A 184 0.88 1.22 -10.12
CA LEU A 184 -0.22 2.03 -9.62
C LEU A 184 0.24 2.70 -8.33
N LEU A 185 -0.21 3.93 -8.06
CA LEU A 185 -0.06 4.52 -6.74
C LEU A 185 -1.06 3.86 -5.80
N SER A 186 -0.60 3.35 -4.67
CA SER A 186 -1.45 2.65 -3.74
C SER A 186 -2.47 3.57 -3.09
N GLY A 187 -3.68 3.06 -2.94
CA GLY A 187 -4.82 3.76 -2.36
C GLY A 187 -5.27 3.06 -1.09
N GLY A 188 -6.59 3.01 -0.88
CA GLY A 188 -7.14 2.38 0.32
C GLY A 188 -7.19 0.85 0.24
N PHE A 189 -7.70 0.29 -0.86
CA PHE A 189 -8.03 -1.14 -0.92
C PHE A 189 -6.79 -2.05 -0.92
N ASP A 190 -5.78 -1.73 -1.71
CA ASP A 190 -4.53 -2.47 -1.80
C ASP A 190 -3.66 -2.30 -0.55
N THR A 191 -3.50 -1.08 -0.04
CA THR A 191 -2.78 -0.86 1.23
C THR A 191 -3.45 -1.60 2.38
N VAL A 192 -4.78 -1.55 2.49
CA VAL A 192 -5.49 -2.29 3.54
C VAL A 192 -5.36 -3.81 3.33
N ALA A 193 -5.53 -4.32 2.12
CA ALA A 193 -5.38 -5.76 1.86
C ALA A 193 -3.97 -6.28 2.22
N ALA A 194 -2.93 -5.49 1.93
CA ALA A 194 -1.57 -5.78 2.33
C ALA A 194 -1.43 -5.86 3.86
N ILE A 195 -2.00 -4.90 4.61
CA ILE A 195 -1.98 -4.91 6.08
C ILE A 195 -2.80 -6.07 6.66
N ILE A 196 -3.92 -6.45 6.04
CA ILE A 196 -4.70 -7.62 6.48
C ILE A 196 -3.86 -8.90 6.36
N GLY A 197 -3.11 -9.08 5.27
CA GLY A 197 -2.21 -10.21 5.07
C GLY A 197 -0.97 -10.19 5.98
N SER A 198 -0.46 -8.99 6.23
CA SER A 198 0.75 -8.73 7.02
C SER A 198 0.47 -7.66 8.09
N PRO A 199 -0.27 -8.01 9.17
CA PRO A 199 -0.62 -7.05 10.23
C PRO A 199 0.60 -6.50 10.96
N ASP A 200 1.74 -7.17 10.85
CA ASP A 200 3.04 -6.78 11.37
C ASP A 200 3.80 -5.76 10.51
N LEU A 201 3.23 -5.29 9.39
CA LEU A 201 3.89 -4.36 8.46
C LEU A 201 4.42 -3.08 9.13
N LEU A 202 3.66 -2.50 10.06
CA LEU A 202 4.07 -1.31 10.82
C LEU A 202 4.50 -1.64 12.25
N PHE A 203 4.65 -2.92 12.58
CA PHE A 203 5.07 -3.38 13.89
C PHE A 203 6.59 -3.56 13.93
N ASN A 204 7.29 -2.70 14.65
CA ASN A 204 8.75 -2.76 14.78
C ASN A 204 9.17 -2.47 16.23
N LYS A 205 9.89 -3.42 16.84
CA LYS A 205 10.39 -3.30 18.22
C LYS A 205 11.74 -2.59 18.34
N GLU A 206 12.43 -2.36 17.23
CA GLU A 206 13.79 -1.81 17.21
C GLU A 206 13.86 -0.39 16.67
N LYS A 207 12.99 -0.03 15.73
CA LYS A 207 12.96 1.29 15.09
C LYS A 207 11.54 1.79 14.92
N TYR A 208 11.39 3.10 14.76
CA TYR A 208 10.12 3.69 14.37
C TYR A 208 9.77 3.33 12.92
N THR A 209 8.50 3.06 12.68
CA THR A 209 7.98 2.83 11.33
C THR A 209 7.43 4.14 10.74
N PRO A 210 7.51 4.33 9.41
CA PRO A 210 6.87 5.47 8.77
C PRO A 210 5.34 5.30 8.81
N LEU A 211 4.61 6.38 8.52
CA LEU A 211 3.19 6.27 8.15
C LEU A 211 3.05 5.86 6.68
N LEU A 212 1.90 5.28 6.33
CA LEU A 212 1.55 4.82 4.99
C LEU A 212 0.34 5.58 4.47
N TRP A 213 0.57 6.54 3.57
CA TRP A 213 -0.49 7.33 2.93
C TRP A 213 -1.25 6.55 1.87
N PHE A 214 -2.55 6.83 1.75
CA PHE A 214 -3.39 6.41 0.61
C PHE A 214 -3.26 7.39 -0.57
N SER A 215 -2.04 7.64 -1.04
CA SER A 215 -1.75 8.70 -2.02
C SER A 215 -2.44 8.52 -3.38
N GLY A 216 -2.88 7.30 -3.70
CA GLY A 216 -3.67 6.97 -4.88
C GLY A 216 -5.13 7.45 -4.82
N LEU A 217 -5.58 7.93 -3.66
CA LEU A 217 -6.89 8.52 -3.43
C LEU A 217 -6.81 10.04 -3.20
N GLU A 218 -7.92 10.71 -3.47
CA GLU A 218 -8.17 12.11 -3.18
C GLU A 218 -9.28 12.20 -2.12
N ALA A 219 -9.07 13.00 -1.08
CA ALA A 219 -10.06 13.26 -0.04
C ALA A 219 -10.97 14.45 -0.40
N GLU A 220 -11.89 14.79 0.51
CA GLU A 220 -12.84 15.89 0.32
C GLU A 220 -12.17 17.27 0.27
N LYS A 221 -10.93 17.38 0.79
CA LYS A 221 -10.09 18.56 0.69
C LYS A 221 -8.71 18.16 0.18
N HIS A 222 -8.19 18.90 -0.79
CA HIS A 222 -6.89 18.68 -1.42
C HIS A 222 -5.66 18.71 -0.49
N THR A 223 -5.84 19.09 0.77
CA THR A 223 -4.77 19.13 1.77
C THR A 223 -4.85 18.00 2.79
N ILE A 224 -5.93 17.20 2.77
CA ILE A 224 -6.20 16.14 3.73
C ILE A 224 -6.04 14.79 3.06
N GLY A 225 -5.52 13.83 3.83
CA GLY A 225 -5.63 12.42 3.44
C GLY A 225 -5.48 11.49 4.59
N TYR A 226 -5.60 10.22 4.23
CA TYR A 226 -5.74 9.10 5.12
C TYR A 226 -4.50 8.24 5.10
N HIS A 227 -4.13 7.72 6.25
CA HIS A 227 -2.95 6.90 6.40
C HIS A 227 -3.09 5.90 7.55
N PHE A 228 -2.24 4.88 7.52
CA PHE A 228 -1.91 4.10 8.70
C PHE A 228 -0.62 4.58 9.34
N GLU A 229 -0.54 4.54 10.66
CA GLU A 229 0.70 4.78 11.41
C GLU A 229 0.75 3.88 12.65
N ALA A 230 1.96 3.57 13.10
CA ALA A 230 2.15 2.94 14.40
C ALA A 230 2.14 4.01 15.50
N TYR A 231 1.42 3.74 16.59
CA TYR A 231 1.51 4.52 17.82
C TYR A 231 2.03 3.61 18.94
N GLY A 232 3.35 3.62 19.12
CA GLY A 232 4.05 2.56 19.83
C GLY A 232 3.88 1.24 19.08
N TYR A 233 3.25 0.25 19.74
CA TYR A 233 2.94 -1.06 19.15
C TYR A 233 1.46 -1.20 18.76
N ASN A 234 0.68 -0.12 18.84
CA ASN A 234 -0.68 -0.08 18.33
C ASN A 234 -0.67 0.36 16.86
N LEU A 235 -1.67 -0.09 16.10
CA LEU A 235 -1.89 0.36 14.73
C LEU A 235 -3.02 1.38 14.70
N THR A 236 -2.81 2.48 14.00
CA THR A 236 -3.76 3.59 13.96
C THR A 236 -4.16 3.88 12.51
N PHE A 237 -5.45 4.08 12.26
CA PHE A 237 -5.96 4.67 11.02
C PHE A 237 -6.41 6.11 11.29
N ASN A 238 -5.83 7.06 10.58
CA ASN A 238 -6.03 8.49 10.85
C ASN A 238 -6.00 9.33 9.57
N ARG A 239 -6.28 10.62 9.70
CA ARG A 239 -6.14 11.62 8.64
C ARG A 239 -5.33 12.83 9.08
N LYS A 240 -4.65 13.49 8.15
CA LYS A 240 -3.81 14.68 8.45
C LYS A 240 -3.79 15.67 7.28
N GLY A 241 -3.66 16.96 7.61
CA GLY A 241 -3.85 18.11 6.71
C GLY A 241 -2.58 18.73 6.10
N HIS A 242 -1.51 17.97 5.86
CA HIS A 242 -0.20 18.52 5.47
C HIS A 242 0.35 18.02 4.12
N PHE A 243 -0.51 17.66 3.18
CA PHE A 243 -0.14 17.01 1.91
C PHE A 243 1.07 17.56 1.15
N GLY A 244 1.26 18.88 1.11
CA GLY A 244 2.33 19.53 0.34
C GLY A 244 3.70 19.53 1.01
N ASN A 245 3.80 19.15 2.28
CA ASN A 245 5.07 19.07 2.98
C ASN A 245 5.75 17.72 2.75
N VAL A 246 7.00 17.59 3.16
CA VAL A 246 7.71 16.32 3.25
C VAL A 246 8.17 16.10 4.69
N SER A 247 8.26 14.84 5.11
CA SER A 247 8.76 14.45 6.44
C SER A 247 9.50 13.12 6.37
N GLU A 248 10.48 12.93 7.25
CA GLU A 248 11.33 11.73 7.35
C GLU A 248 10.53 10.42 7.54
N TYR A 249 9.30 10.51 8.08
CA TYR A 249 8.43 9.36 8.36
C TYR A 249 7.26 9.20 7.38
N TRP A 250 7.21 9.98 6.31
CA TRP A 250 6.11 9.85 5.33
C TRP A 250 6.46 8.85 4.27
N ASN A 251 5.59 7.87 4.06
CA ASN A 251 5.76 6.89 3.01
C ASN A 251 4.43 6.68 2.27
N SER A 252 4.53 6.33 1.00
CA SER A 252 3.42 5.87 0.17
C SER A 252 3.81 4.58 -0.54
N GLY A 253 2.81 3.84 -1.00
CA GLY A 253 3.03 2.60 -1.73
C GLY A 253 2.92 2.75 -3.23
N LEU A 254 3.63 1.86 -3.92
CA LEU A 254 3.27 1.43 -5.26
C LEU A 254 2.64 0.04 -5.20
N THR A 255 1.74 -0.23 -6.13
CA THR A 255 1.11 -1.54 -6.30
C THR A 255 1.37 -2.05 -7.71
N VAL A 256 1.71 -3.34 -7.81
CA VAL A 256 1.74 -4.07 -9.08
C VAL A 256 0.76 -5.23 -8.98
N LEU A 257 -0.11 -5.36 -9.97
CA LEU A 257 -1.13 -6.41 -10.04
C LEU A 257 -0.64 -7.56 -10.92
N SER A 258 -1.00 -8.79 -10.58
CA SER A 258 -0.78 -9.93 -11.47
C SER A 258 -1.65 -9.79 -12.70
N ASP A 259 -1.19 -10.23 -13.88
CA ASP A 259 -2.09 -10.44 -15.02
C ASP A 259 -3.18 -11.45 -14.67
#